data_AF-A0A251T1J0-F1
#
_entry.id   AF-A0A251T1J0-F1
#
_cell.length_a   1.000
_cell.length_b   1.000
_cell.length_c   1.000
_cell.angle_alpha   90.00
_cell.angle_beta   90.00
_cell.angle_gamma   90.00
#
_symmetry.space_group_name_H-M   'P 1'
#
loop_
_entity.id
_entity.type
_entity.pdbx_description
1 polymer ?
#
loop_
_entity_poly.entity_id
_entity_poly.type
_entity_poly.pdbx_seq_one_letter_code
_entity_poly.pdbx_strand_id
1 'polypeptide(L)'
;MVFNIRVSLFRYNAMIYDALSTLKDPNGSSTSAIVCFIEKRHEVPPNFRRLLTARLRRLVAQEKLEKVQNCYRLRREVLSGTKGPIPKPKENWPRLSSPFNSHLGETLEEAAVAAAYKVAEAENKSFVAAEAVKEAERVSKMAEDTEAFLQLAKEVYERCSRGEVVMVA
;
A
#
# COMPACT_ATOMS: atom_id res chain seq x y z
N MET A 1 9.40 13.95 -1.75
CA MET A 1 9.37 12.45 -1.69
C MET A 1 8.12 11.78 -2.27
N VAL A 2 6.92 12.39 -2.29
CA VAL A 2 5.64 11.74 -2.70
C VAL A 2 5.69 10.99 -4.05
N PHE A 3 6.47 11.49 -5.01
CA PHE A 3 6.64 10.89 -6.34
C PHE A 3 7.17 9.44 -6.27
N ASN A 4 8.16 9.18 -5.39
CA ASN A 4 8.82 7.88 -5.30
C ASN A 4 7.90 6.80 -4.70
N ILE A 5 7.02 7.18 -3.77
CA ILE A 5 5.98 6.30 -3.21
C ILE A 5 4.93 5.95 -4.28
N ARG A 6 4.47 6.93 -5.09
CA ARG A 6 3.55 6.65 -6.21
C ARG A 6 4.17 5.72 -7.26
N VAL A 7 5.42 5.94 -7.64
CA VAL A 7 6.17 5.05 -8.56
C VAL A 7 6.29 3.64 -7.99
N SER A 8 6.65 3.51 -6.70
CA SER A 8 6.75 2.21 -6.03
C SER A 8 5.41 1.46 -6.00
N LEU A 9 4.30 2.17 -5.71
CA LEU A 9 2.94 1.61 -5.72
C LEU A 9 2.45 1.20 -7.12
N PHE A 10 2.96 1.83 -8.18
CA PHE A 10 2.69 1.43 -9.56
C PHE A 10 3.48 0.17 -9.92
N ARG A 11 4.77 0.09 -9.55
CA ARG A 11 5.59 -1.13 -9.72
C ARG A 11 4.98 -2.35 -9.01
N TYR A 12 4.51 -2.19 -7.77
CA TYR A 12 3.82 -3.28 -7.06
C TYR A 12 2.52 -3.74 -7.74
N ASN A 13 1.77 -2.83 -8.37
CA ASN A 13 0.57 -3.23 -9.14
C ASN A 13 0.95 -4.09 -10.35
N ALA A 14 1.95 -3.67 -11.12
CA ALA A 14 2.39 -4.43 -12.29
C ALA A 14 2.81 -5.86 -11.92
N MET A 15 3.62 -6.02 -10.86
CA MET A 15 4.04 -7.33 -10.37
C MET A 15 2.88 -8.21 -9.85
N ILE A 16 1.88 -7.61 -9.19
CA ILE A 16 0.66 -8.33 -8.76
C ILE A 16 -0.15 -8.80 -9.98
N TYR A 17 -0.34 -7.94 -10.98
CA TYR A 17 -1.13 -8.28 -12.16
C TYR A 17 -0.44 -9.33 -13.05
N ASP A 18 0.88 -9.24 -13.20
CA ASP A 18 1.68 -10.25 -13.90
C ASP A 18 1.60 -11.63 -13.21
N ALA A 19 1.79 -11.64 -11.87
CA ALA A 19 1.63 -12.85 -11.06
C ALA A 19 0.24 -13.48 -11.22
N LEU A 20 -0.84 -12.69 -11.08
CA LEU A 20 -2.22 -13.19 -11.21
C LEU A 20 -2.63 -13.56 -12.64
N SER A 21 -1.96 -13.01 -13.66
CA SER A 21 -2.20 -13.39 -15.07
C SER A 21 -1.47 -14.67 -15.46
N THR A 22 -0.33 -14.95 -14.80
CA THR A 22 0.49 -16.14 -15.00
C THR A 22 0.02 -17.33 -14.17
N LEU A 23 -0.32 -17.10 -12.89
CA LEU A 23 -0.88 -18.08 -11.97
C LEU A 23 -2.40 -18.22 -12.25
N LYS A 24 -2.74 -18.96 -13.32
CA LYS A 24 -4.13 -19.15 -13.79
C LYS A 24 -4.91 -20.14 -12.93
N ASP A 25 -4.93 -19.93 -11.62
CA ASP A 25 -5.65 -20.75 -10.66
C ASP A 25 -7.17 -20.50 -10.75
N PRO A 26 -8.04 -21.54 -10.84
CA PRO A 26 -9.48 -21.36 -10.97
C PRO A 26 -10.13 -20.65 -9.76
N ASN A 27 -9.52 -20.81 -8.58
CA ASN A 27 -9.94 -20.14 -7.34
C ASN A 27 -9.14 -18.85 -7.05
N GLY A 28 -8.26 -18.42 -7.97
CA GLY A 28 -7.26 -17.37 -7.75
C GLY A 28 -6.09 -17.85 -6.88
N SER A 29 -5.08 -16.98 -6.74
CA SER A 29 -3.81 -17.32 -6.09
C SER A 29 -3.72 -16.79 -4.66
N SER A 30 -3.15 -17.57 -3.76
CA SER A 30 -2.93 -17.16 -2.36
C SER A 30 -1.85 -16.08 -2.24
N THR A 31 -1.85 -15.31 -1.14
CA THR A 31 -0.76 -14.35 -0.85
C THR A 31 0.61 -15.00 -0.94
N SER A 32 0.77 -16.24 -0.46
CA SER A 32 2.06 -16.96 -0.48
C SER A 32 2.52 -17.27 -1.91
N ALA A 33 1.60 -17.69 -2.78
CA ALA A 33 1.92 -17.97 -4.19
C ALA A 33 2.35 -16.70 -4.94
N ILE A 34 1.65 -15.58 -4.71
CA ILE A 34 1.98 -14.27 -5.33
C ILE A 34 3.34 -13.77 -4.82
N VAL A 35 3.63 -13.89 -3.51
CA VAL A 35 4.94 -13.54 -2.93
C VAL A 35 6.05 -14.36 -3.57
N CYS A 36 5.92 -15.68 -3.59
CA CYS A 36 6.93 -16.60 -4.13
C CYS A 36 7.18 -16.39 -5.63
N PHE A 37 6.15 -16.05 -6.40
CA PHE A 37 6.29 -15.70 -7.82
C PHE A 37 7.13 -14.43 -8.01
N ILE A 38 6.86 -13.39 -7.24
CA ILE A 38 7.54 -12.09 -7.35
C ILE A 38 8.98 -12.19 -6.85
N GLU A 39 9.22 -12.84 -5.71
CA GLU A 39 10.56 -13.07 -5.13
C GLU A 39 11.50 -13.84 -6.08
N LYS A 40 10.96 -14.74 -6.93
CA LYS A 40 11.73 -15.47 -7.94
C LYS A 40 12.10 -14.66 -9.18
N ARG A 41 11.48 -13.49 -9.40
CA ARG A 41 11.66 -12.65 -10.60
C ARG A 41 12.21 -11.27 -10.31
N HIS A 42 12.10 -10.81 -9.06
CA HIS A 42 12.47 -9.47 -8.64
C HIS A 42 13.13 -9.50 -7.27
N GLU A 43 14.20 -8.71 -7.13
CA GLU A 43 14.77 -8.41 -5.83
C GLU A 43 13.78 -7.54 -5.04
N VAL A 44 13.37 -8.01 -3.87
CA VAL A 44 12.34 -7.36 -3.03
C VAL A 44 12.85 -7.09 -1.61
N PRO A 45 12.43 -5.98 -0.97
CA PRO A 45 12.84 -5.69 0.41
C PRO A 45 12.32 -6.74 1.41
N PRO A 46 12.98 -6.96 2.57
CA PRO A 46 12.54 -7.93 3.58
C PRO A 46 11.12 -7.67 4.13
N ASN A 47 10.64 -6.43 4.06
CA ASN A 47 9.28 -6.03 4.45
C ASN A 47 8.22 -6.28 3.36
N PHE A 48 8.58 -6.88 2.21
CA PHE A 48 7.74 -7.01 1.03
C PHE A 48 6.41 -7.71 1.30
N ARG A 49 6.39 -8.85 2.02
CA ARG A 49 5.16 -9.59 2.33
C ARG A 49 4.09 -8.74 3.04
N ARG A 50 4.51 -7.84 3.95
CA ARG A 50 3.62 -6.91 4.66
C ARG A 50 3.08 -5.83 3.70
N LEU A 51 3.96 -5.26 2.88
CA LEU A 51 3.60 -4.24 1.87
C LEU A 51 2.64 -4.79 0.81
N LEU A 52 2.92 -6.00 0.30
CA LEU A 52 2.09 -6.70 -0.68
C LEU A 52 0.70 -6.99 -0.11
N THR A 53 0.61 -7.50 1.13
CA THR A 53 -0.67 -7.78 1.80
C THR A 53 -1.50 -6.50 1.98
N ALA A 54 -0.87 -5.38 2.34
CA ALA A 54 -1.54 -4.09 2.38
C ALA A 54 -1.99 -3.61 0.98
N ARG A 55 -1.20 -3.89 -0.06
CA ARG A 55 -1.53 -3.51 -1.45
C ARG A 55 -2.66 -4.34 -2.04
N LEU A 56 -2.67 -5.66 -1.83
CA LEU A 56 -3.74 -6.57 -2.24
C LEU A 56 -5.08 -6.16 -1.62
N ARG A 57 -5.11 -5.87 -0.30
CA ARG A 57 -6.32 -5.34 0.37
C ARG A 57 -6.82 -4.04 -0.27
N ARG A 58 -5.92 -3.10 -0.60
CA ARG A 58 -6.29 -1.85 -1.30
C ARG A 58 -6.80 -2.09 -2.73
N LEU A 59 -6.28 -3.08 -3.45
CA LEU A 59 -6.76 -3.41 -4.80
C LEU A 59 -8.13 -4.10 -4.79
N VAL A 60 -8.43 -4.89 -3.75
CA VAL A 60 -9.78 -5.43 -3.50
C VAL A 60 -10.77 -4.32 -3.15
N ALA A 61 -10.40 -3.39 -2.25
CA ALA A 61 -11.22 -2.23 -1.91
C ALA A 61 -11.38 -1.21 -3.07
N GLN A 62 -10.56 -1.31 -4.13
CA GLN A 62 -10.72 -0.56 -5.38
C GLN A 62 -11.51 -1.35 -6.45
N GLU A 63 -12.06 -2.51 -6.08
CA GLU A 63 -12.72 -3.46 -6.96
C GLU A 63 -11.91 -3.90 -8.19
N LYS A 64 -10.58 -3.83 -8.13
CA LYS A 64 -9.68 -4.28 -9.23
C LYS A 64 -9.32 -5.75 -9.10
N LEU A 65 -9.34 -6.24 -7.86
CA LEU A 65 -9.20 -7.65 -7.53
C LEU A 65 -10.44 -8.11 -6.76
N GLU A 66 -10.75 -9.39 -6.88
CA GLU A 66 -11.73 -10.08 -6.05
C GLU A 66 -10.99 -11.00 -5.07
N LYS A 67 -11.41 -11.04 -3.81
CA LYS A 67 -10.89 -11.99 -2.82
C LYS A 67 -11.85 -13.16 -2.67
N VAL A 68 -11.43 -14.35 -3.07
CA VAL A 68 -12.18 -15.59 -2.91
C VAL A 68 -11.55 -16.37 -1.75
N GLN A 69 -12.24 -16.43 -0.61
CA GLN A 69 -11.72 -17.00 0.64
C GLN A 69 -10.38 -16.35 1.07
N ASN A 70 -9.24 -17.01 0.79
CA ASN A 70 -7.89 -16.52 1.06
C ASN A 70 -7.02 -16.37 -0.21
N CYS A 71 -7.64 -16.47 -1.38
CA CYS A 71 -7.03 -16.26 -2.68
C CYS A 71 -7.50 -14.95 -3.31
N TYR A 72 -6.70 -14.43 -4.24
CA TYR A 72 -6.98 -13.21 -4.99
C TYR A 72 -7.06 -13.54 -6.48
N ARG A 73 -8.03 -12.95 -7.18
CA ARG A 73 -8.14 -13.03 -8.65
C ARG A 73 -8.41 -11.66 -9.24
N LEU A 74 -8.10 -11.48 -10.52
CA LEU A 74 -8.49 -10.31 -11.28
C LEU A 74 -10.02 -10.22 -11.35
N ARG A 75 -10.60 -9.05 -11.06
CA ARG A 75 -12.02 -8.84 -11.33
C ARG A 75 -12.18 -8.78 -12.85
N ARG A 76 -13.00 -9.68 -13.41
CA ARG A 76 -13.41 -9.60 -14.80
C ARG A 76 -14.47 -8.52 -14.88
N GLU A 77 -14.19 -7.40 -15.54
CA GLU A 77 -15.24 -6.44 -15.91
C GLU A 77 -16.13 -7.10 -16.97
N VAL A 78 -17.29 -7.59 -16.53
CA VAL A 78 -18.21 -8.33 -17.40
C VAL A 78 -19.14 -7.34 -18.11
N LEU A 79 -18.72 -6.91 -19.30
CA LEU A 79 -19.63 -6.35 -20.31
C LEU A 79 -20.49 -7.48 -20.93
N SER A 80 -21.34 -8.13 -20.12
CA SER A 80 -22.39 -9.07 -20.53
C SER A 80 -23.19 -9.51 -19.28
N GLY A 81 -24.52 -9.59 -19.25
CA GLY A 81 -25.41 -9.93 -20.35
C GLY A 81 -25.44 -11.45 -20.55
N THR A 82 -26.54 -12.09 -20.17
CA THR A 82 -26.91 -13.46 -20.60
C THR A 82 -26.29 -14.66 -19.84
N LYS A 83 -27.11 -15.23 -18.95
CA LYS A 83 -27.40 -16.67 -18.71
C LYS A 83 -26.31 -17.74 -18.99
N GLY A 84 -25.92 -18.49 -17.95
CA GLY A 84 -25.25 -19.81 -18.04
C GLY A 84 -25.30 -20.54 -16.69
N PRO A 85 -25.49 -21.88 -16.61
CA PRO A 85 -26.15 -22.49 -15.43
C PRO A 85 -25.22 -22.96 -14.29
N ILE A 86 -25.79 -22.90 -13.07
CA ILE A 86 -25.25 -23.46 -11.83
C ILE A 86 -25.57 -24.97 -11.74
N PRO A 87 -24.61 -25.83 -11.37
CA PRO A 87 -24.89 -27.14 -10.78
C PRO A 87 -24.94 -27.04 -9.23
N LYS A 88 -26.08 -27.41 -8.63
CA LYS A 88 -26.20 -27.72 -7.19
C LYS A 88 -26.50 -29.22 -7.02
N PRO A 89 -26.02 -29.84 -5.94
CA PRO A 89 -26.91 -30.48 -4.97
C PRO A 89 -26.66 -29.93 -3.56
N LYS A 90 -27.67 -29.44 -2.81
CA LYS A 90 -28.55 -30.19 -1.87
C LYS A 90 -27.72 -30.84 -0.76
N GLU A 91 -27.81 -30.40 0.50
CA GLU A 91 -28.98 -30.43 1.41
C GLU A 91 -28.77 -29.51 2.67
N ASN A 92 -29.65 -29.26 3.66
CA ASN A 92 -31.10 -29.50 3.94
C ASN A 92 -31.61 -28.63 5.15
N TRP A 93 -32.86 -28.89 5.63
CA TRP A 93 -33.57 -28.34 6.82
C TRP A 93 -33.87 -26.80 6.89
N PRO A 94 -34.91 -26.34 7.64
CA PRO A 94 -36.10 -25.80 6.97
C PRO A 94 -36.51 -24.37 7.40
N ARG A 95 -37.45 -23.78 6.66
CA ARG A 95 -37.99 -22.44 6.93
C ARG A 95 -39.12 -22.44 7.95
N LEU A 96 -39.14 -21.39 8.79
CA LEU A 96 -40.35 -20.81 9.37
C LEU A 96 -40.44 -19.32 8.99
N SER A 97 -41.67 -18.84 8.87
CA SER A 97 -42.12 -17.47 8.50
C SER A 97 -41.57 -16.36 9.42
N SER A 98 -41.06 -15.20 8.94
CA SER A 98 -41.73 -14.05 8.26
C SER A 98 -42.54 -13.15 9.23
N PRO A 99 -42.62 -11.79 9.11
CA PRO A 99 -42.03 -10.83 8.14
C PRO A 99 -41.36 -9.54 8.74
N PHE A 100 -40.83 -8.66 7.87
CA PHE A 100 -40.48 -7.23 8.08
C PHE A 100 -39.48 -6.78 9.19
N ASN A 101 -38.18 -6.66 8.83
CA ASN A 101 -37.30 -5.46 9.01
C ASN A 101 -35.78 -5.76 8.87
N SER A 102 -35.34 -6.37 7.76
CA SER A 102 -33.91 -6.67 7.53
C SER A 102 -33.17 -5.71 6.59
N HIS A 103 -33.87 -4.93 5.75
CA HIS A 103 -33.24 -4.08 4.71
C HIS A 103 -32.61 -2.77 5.24
N LEU A 104 -32.60 -2.55 6.56
CA LEU A 104 -31.94 -1.39 7.20
C LEU A 104 -30.63 -1.76 7.91
N GLY A 105 -30.39 -3.05 8.18
CA GLY A 105 -29.21 -3.53 8.90
C GLY A 105 -27.94 -3.57 8.04
N GLU A 106 -28.05 -4.11 6.82
CA GLU A 106 -26.90 -4.24 5.89
C GLU A 106 -26.27 -2.87 5.57
N THR A 107 -27.08 -1.81 5.46
CA THR A 107 -26.61 -0.45 5.19
C THR A 107 -25.86 0.18 6.37
N LEU A 108 -26.21 -0.19 7.61
CA LEU A 108 -25.60 0.38 8.81
C LEU A 108 -24.23 -0.24 9.12
N GLU A 109 -24.09 -1.56 8.93
CA GLU A 109 -22.81 -2.24 9.15
C GLU A 109 -21.78 -1.90 8.05
N GLU A 110 -22.20 -1.82 6.78
CA GLU A 110 -21.35 -1.33 5.69
C GLU A 110 -20.87 0.11 5.95
N ALA A 111 -21.75 0.99 6.44
CA ALA A 111 -21.38 2.36 6.83
C ALA A 111 -20.40 2.40 8.01
N ALA A 112 -20.57 1.53 9.01
CA ALA A 112 -19.65 1.42 10.14
C ALA A 112 -18.26 0.91 9.72
N VAL A 113 -18.19 -0.10 8.84
CA VAL A 113 -16.94 -0.61 8.27
C VAL A 113 -16.24 0.45 7.41
N ALA A 114 -17.00 1.19 6.59
CA ALA A 114 -16.47 2.30 5.80
C ALA A 114 -15.91 3.42 6.69
N ALA A 115 -16.62 3.79 7.77
CA ALA A 115 -16.15 4.78 8.74
C ALA A 115 -14.87 4.33 9.45
N ALA A 116 -14.83 3.09 9.96
CA ALA A 116 -13.64 2.52 10.60
C ALA A 116 -12.43 2.48 9.66
N TYR A 117 -12.63 2.12 8.38
CA TYR A 117 -11.57 2.18 7.37
C TYR A 117 -11.07 3.62 7.13
N LYS A 118 -11.98 4.61 7.12
CA LYS A 118 -11.61 6.02 6.93
C LYS A 118 -10.83 6.58 8.11
N VAL A 119 -11.17 6.20 9.33
CA VAL A 119 -10.38 6.53 10.54
C VAL A 119 -8.98 5.94 10.44
N ALA A 120 -8.85 4.63 10.18
CA ALA A 120 -7.54 3.98 10.05
C ALA A 120 -6.71 4.53 8.86
N GLU A 121 -7.36 4.93 7.76
CA GLU A 121 -6.70 5.60 6.63
C GLU A 121 -6.18 6.99 7.02
N ALA A 122 -6.93 7.75 7.83
CA ALA A 122 -6.54 9.07 8.31
C ALA A 122 -5.40 8.99 9.34
N GLU A 123 -5.48 8.08 10.32
CA GLU A 123 -4.44 7.82 11.32
C GLU A 123 -3.11 7.43 10.66
N ASN A 124 -3.14 6.47 9.71
CA ASN A 124 -1.94 6.07 8.97
C ASN A 124 -1.35 7.24 8.17
N LYS A 125 -2.19 8.11 7.57
CA LYS A 125 -1.70 9.31 6.85
C LYS A 125 -1.05 10.31 7.80
N SER A 126 -1.68 10.55 8.96
CA SER A 126 -1.15 11.43 10.01
C SER A 126 0.22 10.95 10.51
N PHE A 127 0.34 9.66 10.86
CA PHE A 127 1.60 9.05 11.28
C PHE A 127 2.70 9.18 10.22
N VAL A 128 2.39 8.88 8.96
CA VAL A 128 3.37 9.00 7.85
C VAL A 128 3.76 10.46 7.60
N ALA A 129 2.86 11.42 7.77
CA ALA A 129 3.17 12.84 7.67
C ALA A 129 4.09 13.30 8.82
N ALA A 130 3.80 12.89 10.06
CA ALA A 130 4.62 13.23 11.23
C ALA A 130 6.06 12.69 11.13
N GLU A 131 6.23 11.41 10.75
CA GLU A 131 7.56 10.84 10.54
C GLU A 131 8.30 11.47 9.36
N ALA A 132 7.59 11.91 8.31
CA ALA A 132 8.21 12.64 7.20
C ALA A 132 8.67 14.06 7.59
N VAL A 133 7.94 14.74 8.48
CA VAL A 133 8.34 16.05 9.04
C VAL A 133 9.58 15.89 9.91
N LYS A 134 9.57 14.94 10.85
CA LYS A 134 10.72 14.64 11.73
C LYS A 134 12.00 14.28 10.96
N GLU A 135 11.89 13.52 9.88
CA GLU A 135 13.03 13.23 9.01
C GLU A 135 13.48 14.46 8.21
N ALA A 136 12.56 15.31 7.75
CA ALA A 136 12.89 16.56 7.08
C ALA A 136 13.61 17.55 8.01
N GLU A 137 13.17 17.69 9.27
CA GLU A 137 13.83 18.49 10.30
C GLU A 137 15.25 17.98 10.59
N ARG A 138 15.41 16.65 10.73
CA ARG A 138 16.73 16.02 10.91
C ARG A 138 17.68 16.32 9.75
N VAL A 139 17.17 16.28 8.51
CA VAL A 139 17.96 16.60 7.31
C VAL A 139 18.25 18.10 7.20
N SER A 140 17.30 18.97 7.54
CA SER A 140 17.50 20.44 7.57
C SER A 140 18.63 20.81 8.50
N LYS A 141 18.61 20.29 9.74
CA LYS A 141 19.66 20.55 10.72
C LYS A 141 21.04 20.11 10.23
N MET A 142 21.16 18.93 9.62
CA MET A 142 22.43 18.48 9.04
C MET A 142 22.91 19.36 7.88
N ALA A 143 22.00 19.92 7.08
CA ALA A 143 22.34 20.85 6.02
C ALA A 143 22.79 22.20 6.59
N GLU A 144 22.14 22.70 7.64
CA GLU A 144 22.51 23.92 8.37
C GLU A 144 23.90 23.79 9.01
N ASP A 145 24.17 22.67 9.70
CA ASP A 145 25.48 22.35 10.29
C ASP A 145 26.58 22.29 9.20
N THR A 146 26.26 21.74 8.03
CA THR A 146 27.19 21.63 6.89
C THR A 146 27.47 22.99 6.24
N GLU A 147 26.44 23.83 6.03
CA GLU A 147 26.64 25.18 5.47
C GLU A 147 27.41 26.08 6.45
N ALA A 148 27.16 25.96 7.76
CA ALA A 148 27.94 26.66 8.78
C ALA A 148 29.44 26.29 8.73
N PHE A 149 29.75 24.99 8.61
CA PHE A 149 31.13 24.53 8.46
C PHE A 149 31.77 24.98 7.14
N LEU A 150 31.02 24.90 6.03
CA LEU A 150 31.45 25.38 4.71
C LEU A 150 31.74 26.89 4.75
N GLN A 151 30.89 27.68 5.41
CA GLN A 151 31.05 29.12 5.53
C GLN A 151 32.27 29.48 6.38
N LEU A 152 32.52 28.77 7.49
CA LEU A 152 33.76 28.90 8.26
C LEU A 152 34.99 28.56 7.42
N ALA A 153 34.96 27.47 6.65
CA ALA A 153 36.07 27.07 5.79
C ALA A 153 36.39 28.12 4.70
N LYS A 154 35.36 28.75 4.11
CA LYS A 154 35.52 29.89 3.19
C LYS A 154 36.17 31.08 3.90
N GLU A 155 35.72 31.43 5.10
CA GLU A 155 36.29 32.56 5.87
C GLU A 155 37.76 32.32 6.21
N VAL A 156 38.12 31.12 6.68
CA VAL A 156 39.51 30.74 6.96
C VAL A 156 40.37 30.84 5.69
N TYR A 157 39.90 30.27 4.57
CA TYR A 157 40.60 30.36 3.28
C TYR A 157 40.85 31.81 2.85
N GLU A 158 39.83 32.66 2.95
CA GLU A 158 39.88 34.08 2.64
C GLU A 158 40.87 34.86 3.52
N ARG A 159 40.92 34.57 4.83
CA ARG A 159 41.87 35.20 5.74
C ARG A 159 43.31 34.75 5.45
N CYS A 160 43.52 33.45 5.21
CA CYS A 160 44.82 32.92 4.81
C CYS A 160 45.30 33.49 3.46
N SER A 161 44.41 33.73 2.49
CA SER A 161 44.77 34.32 1.19
C SER A 161 45.27 35.76 1.31
N ARG A 162 44.84 36.49 2.35
CA ARG A 162 45.33 37.82 2.74
C ARG A 162 46.60 37.80 3.59
N GLY A 163 47.15 36.62 3.89
CA GLY A 163 48.33 36.46 4.76
C GLY A 163 48.04 36.57 6.25
N GLU A 164 46.77 36.53 6.66
CA GLU A 164 46.38 36.52 8.07
C GLU A 164 46.58 35.12 8.68
N VAL A 165 47.14 35.05 9.91
CA VAL A 165 47.26 33.79 10.64
C VAL A 165 45.96 33.52 11.41
N VAL A 166 45.30 32.40 11.09
CA VAL A 166 44.09 31.95 11.80
C VAL A 166 44.46 30.83 12.77
N MET A 167 44.25 31.08 14.07
CA MET A 167 44.36 30.07 15.12
C MET A 167 43.00 29.37 15.27
N VAL A 168 42.98 28.05 15.05
CA VAL A 168 41.82 27.19 15.33
C VAL A 168 42.05 26.54 16.71
N ALA A 169 41.05 26.61 17.59
CA ALA A 169 41.08 26.09 18.95
C ALA A 169 40.36 24.74 19.07
#